data_AF-A0A0U2IGP0-F1
#
_entry.id   AF-A0A0U2IGP0-F1
#
_cell.length_a   1.000
_cell.length_b   1.000
_cell.length_c   1.000
_cell.angle_alpha   90.00
_cell.angle_beta   90.00
_cell.angle_gamma   90.00
#
_symmetry.space_group_name_H-M   'P 1'
#
loop_
_entity.id
_entity.type
_entity.pdbx_description
1 polymer ?
#
loop_
_entity_poly.entity_id
_entity_poly.type
_entity_poly.pdbx_seq_one_letter_code
_entity_poly.pdbx_strand_id
1 'polypeptide(L)'
;VSKGVQNVLDYLQNEYPDMDVIGISGNFCSDKKPAAVNWIEGRGKSVVCEAIITEEVVKKVLKTEVSALVELNMLKNLTGSAMAGALGGFNAHASNIVSAVFIATGQDPAQNIESSHCITMMEAVNDGKDLHISV
;
A
#
# COMPACT_ATOMS: atom_id res chain seq x y z
N VAL A 1 9.56 18.91 -2.09
CA VAL A 1 10.52 17.99 -2.77
C VAL A 1 11.03 18.60 -4.07
N SER A 2 10.20 18.87 -5.07
CA SER A 2 10.65 19.33 -6.40
C SER A 2 11.53 20.58 -6.40
N LYS A 3 11.23 21.59 -5.56
CA LYS A 3 12.10 22.78 -5.41
C LYS A 3 13.51 22.42 -4.91
N GLY A 4 13.61 21.47 -3.98
CA GLY A 4 14.90 20.98 -3.50
C GLY A 4 15.65 20.22 -4.59
N VAL A 5 14.95 19.38 -5.37
CA VAL A 5 15.54 18.68 -6.52
C VAL A 5 16.07 19.67 -7.55
N GLN A 6 15.31 20.74 -7.88
CA GLN A 6 15.78 21.78 -8.80
C GLN A 6 17.10 22.39 -8.34
N ASN A 7 17.19 22.82 -7.07
CA ASN A 7 18.42 23.40 -6.55
C ASN A 7 19.62 22.43 -6.61
N VAL A 8 19.38 21.13 -6.40
CA VAL A 8 20.42 20.10 -6.52
C VAL A 8 20.82 19.90 -7.99
N LEU A 9 19.86 19.88 -8.91
CA LEU A 9 20.15 19.78 -10.35
C LEU A 9 20.95 20.99 -10.84
N ASP A 10 20.60 22.20 -10.41
CA ASP A 10 21.34 23.43 -10.73
C ASP A 10 22.79 23.36 -10.23
N TYR A 11 23.00 22.85 -9.01
CA TYR A 11 24.34 22.59 -8.47
C TYR A 11 25.10 21.57 -9.32
N LEU A 12 24.47 20.43 -9.65
CA LEU A 12 25.10 19.37 -10.44
C LEU A 12 25.44 19.82 -11.86
N GLN A 13 24.64 20.69 -12.49
CA GLN A 13 24.98 21.25 -13.80
C GLN A 13 26.19 22.18 -13.76
N ASN A 14 26.45 22.85 -12.63
CA ASN A 14 27.69 23.63 -12.48
C ASN A 14 28.92 22.72 -12.34
N GLU A 15 28.79 21.60 -11.62
CA GLU A 15 29.88 20.62 -11.42
C GLU A 15 30.12 19.74 -12.66
N TYR A 16 29.06 19.45 -13.42
CA TYR A 16 29.06 18.64 -14.63
C TYR A 16 28.41 19.42 -15.79
N PRO A 17 29.14 20.35 -16.43
CA PRO A 17 28.58 21.24 -17.46
C PRO A 17 28.09 20.53 -18.73
N ASP A 18 28.49 19.27 -18.94
CA ASP A 18 28.02 18.40 -20.02
C ASP A 18 26.72 17.64 -19.69
N MET A 19 26.21 17.77 -18.46
CA MET A 19 24.95 17.16 -18.04
C MET A 19 23.72 17.91 -18.58
N ASP A 20 22.88 17.21 -19.34
CA ASP A 20 21.60 17.72 -19.82
C ASP A 20 20.42 17.28 -18.94
N VAL A 21 19.62 18.23 -18.48
CA VAL A 21 18.45 17.99 -17.62
C VAL A 21 17.19 18.01 -18.47
N ILE A 22 16.71 16.82 -18.83
CA ILE A 22 15.51 16.64 -19.65
C ILE A 22 14.22 16.95 -18.86
N GLY A 23 14.22 16.74 -17.55
CA GLY A 23 13.10 17.08 -16.70
C GLY A 23 13.32 16.71 -15.23
N ILE A 24 12.63 17.43 -14.34
CA ILE A 24 12.73 17.23 -12.88
C ILE A 24 12.14 15.88 -12.44
N SER A 25 11.20 15.33 -13.20
CA SER A 25 10.53 14.07 -12.90
C SER A 25 10.62 13.11 -14.09
N GLY A 26 11.60 12.20 -14.05
CA GLY A 26 11.73 11.08 -15.00
C GLY A 26 10.86 9.87 -14.69
N ASN A 27 9.71 10.06 -14.02
CA ASN A 27 8.81 9.01 -13.52
C ASN A 27 9.40 8.00 -12.52
N PHE A 28 10.67 8.11 -12.13
CA PHE A 28 11.28 7.28 -11.08
C PHE A 28 10.84 7.65 -9.65
N CYS A 29 9.89 8.57 -9.51
CA CYS A 29 9.37 8.99 -8.21
C CYS A 29 8.51 7.95 -7.48
N SER A 30 7.63 7.13 -8.08
CA SER A 30 6.68 7.43 -9.18
C SER A 30 5.40 8.06 -8.60
N ASP A 31 5.05 9.29 -8.98
CA ASP A 31 3.83 9.96 -8.50
C ASP A 31 2.62 9.56 -9.35
N LYS A 32 1.51 9.09 -8.75
CA LYS A 32 0.24 8.80 -9.43
C LYS A 32 0.32 7.73 -10.53
N LYS A 33 1.29 6.81 -10.41
CA LYS A 33 1.46 5.66 -11.31
C LYS A 33 1.79 4.41 -10.50
N PRO A 34 1.29 3.23 -10.89
CA PRO A 34 1.69 1.99 -10.25
C PRO A 34 3.17 1.72 -10.56
N ALA A 35 3.99 1.56 -9.52
CA ALA A 35 5.43 1.37 -9.67
C ALA A 35 6.01 0.51 -8.55
N ALA A 36 6.87 -0.44 -8.91
CA ALA A 36 7.44 -1.39 -7.96
C ALA A 36 8.38 -0.70 -6.96
N VAL A 37 9.07 0.36 -7.40
CA VAL A 37 9.91 1.18 -6.53
C VAL A 37 9.13 1.75 -5.34
N ASN A 38 7.88 2.19 -5.55
CA ASN A 38 7.04 2.70 -4.45
C ASN A 38 6.65 1.59 -3.46
N TRP A 39 6.52 0.34 -3.93
CA TRP A 39 6.19 -0.81 -3.09
C TRP A 39 7.40 -1.28 -2.27
N ILE A 40 8.58 -1.33 -2.89
CA ILE A 40 9.79 -1.90 -2.30
C ILE A 40 10.50 -0.87 -1.40
N GLU A 41 10.73 0.34 -1.91
CA GLU A 41 11.49 1.39 -1.22
C GLU A 41 10.60 2.30 -0.36
N GLY A 42 9.27 2.19 -0.55
CA GLY A 42 8.29 3.06 0.07
C GLY A 42 8.22 4.45 -0.57
N ARG A 43 7.10 5.15 -0.33
CA ARG A 43 6.91 6.54 -0.74
C ARG A 43 5.98 7.26 0.23
N GLY A 44 6.40 8.39 0.77
CA GLY A 44 5.62 9.11 1.78
C GLY A 44 5.72 8.46 3.14
N LYS A 45 4.72 7.67 3.54
CA LYS A 45 4.66 6.99 4.85
C LYS A 45 4.45 5.50 4.66
N SER A 46 5.37 4.69 5.18
CA SER A 46 5.20 3.24 5.33
C SER A 46 4.66 2.96 6.73
N VAL A 47 3.55 2.24 6.81
CA VAL A 47 2.80 2.01 8.05
C VAL A 47 2.42 0.54 8.15
N VAL A 48 2.36 0.02 9.38
CA VAL A 48 1.80 -1.29 9.69
C VAL A 48 0.76 -1.13 10.81
N CYS A 49 -0.33 -1.87 10.74
CA CYS A 49 -1.35 -1.94 11.79
C CYS A 49 -1.75 -3.39 12.04
N GLU A 50 -1.97 -3.76 13.30
CA GLU A 50 -2.38 -5.12 13.66
C GLU A 50 -3.47 -5.14 14.75
N ALA A 51 -4.24 -6.22 14.78
CA ALA A 51 -5.25 -6.47 15.80
C ALA A 51 -5.48 -7.97 16.01
N ILE A 52 -5.95 -8.34 17.20
CA ILE A 52 -6.51 -9.66 17.50
C ILE A 52 -8.02 -9.51 17.68
N ILE A 53 -8.79 -10.27 16.91
CA ILE A 53 -10.25 -10.31 16.97
C ILE A 53 -10.65 -11.66 17.57
N THR A 54 -11.32 -11.62 18.72
CA THR A 54 -11.74 -12.83 19.44
C THR A 54 -12.76 -13.65 18.64
N GLU A 55 -12.78 -14.97 18.81
CA GLU A 55 -13.74 -15.89 18.18
C GLU A 55 -15.20 -15.39 18.26
N GLU A 56 -15.59 -14.92 19.44
CA GLU A 56 -16.94 -14.43 19.72
C GLU A 56 -17.30 -13.26 18.80
N VAL A 57 -16.39 -12.30 18.62
CA VAL A 57 -16.59 -11.14 17.74
C VAL A 57 -16.62 -11.57 16.28
N VAL A 58 -15.74 -12.49 15.86
CA VAL A 58 -15.76 -13.03 14.49
C VAL A 58 -17.11 -13.69 14.18
N LYS A 59 -17.62 -14.55 15.07
CA LYS A 59 -18.91 -15.22 14.89
C LYS A 59 -20.10 -14.27 15.02
N LYS A 60 -20.14 -13.44 16.06
CA LYS A 60 -21.31 -12.60 16.38
C LYS A 60 -21.37 -11.34 15.54
N VAL A 61 -20.26 -10.75 15.13
CA VAL A 61 -20.24 -9.49 14.37
C VAL A 61 -19.96 -9.74 12.89
N LEU A 62 -18.87 -10.46 12.58
CA LEU A 62 -18.47 -10.72 11.19
C LEU A 62 -19.25 -11.88 10.55
N LYS A 63 -20.01 -12.65 11.34
CA LYS A 63 -20.91 -13.73 10.89
C LYS A 63 -20.17 -14.82 10.09
N THR A 64 -18.96 -15.13 10.52
CA THR A 64 -18.09 -16.11 9.86
C THR A 64 -17.23 -16.84 10.89
N GLU A 65 -16.36 -17.72 10.42
CA GLU A 65 -15.39 -18.49 11.19
C GLU A 65 -13.96 -17.98 10.91
N VAL A 66 -13.07 -18.09 11.91
CA VAL A 66 -11.66 -17.68 11.75
C VAL A 66 -10.97 -18.43 10.62
N SER A 67 -11.16 -19.76 10.56
CA SER A 67 -10.59 -20.60 9.50
C SER A 67 -11.01 -20.16 8.10
N ALA A 68 -12.29 -19.79 7.93
CA ALA A 68 -12.83 -19.33 6.66
C ALA A 68 -12.20 -17.99 6.22
N LEU A 69 -11.96 -17.07 7.16
CA LEU A 69 -11.30 -15.79 6.86
C LEU A 69 -9.83 -15.98 6.48
N VAL A 70 -9.10 -16.84 7.20
CA VAL A 70 -7.71 -17.16 6.89
C VAL A 70 -7.59 -17.82 5.51
N GLU A 71 -8.44 -18.81 5.23
CA GLU A 71 -8.48 -19.46 3.92
C GLU A 71 -8.81 -18.46 2.80
N LEU A 72 -9.84 -17.63 2.99
CA LEU A 72 -10.21 -16.60 2.02
C LEU A 72 -9.07 -15.61 1.78
N ASN A 73 -8.35 -15.18 2.83
CA ASN A 73 -7.22 -14.27 2.69
C ASN A 73 -6.12 -14.90 1.84
N MET A 74 -5.76 -16.15 2.13
CA MET A 74 -4.74 -16.90 1.38
C MET A 74 -5.11 -17.08 -0.10
N LEU A 75 -6.37 -17.43 -0.38
CA LEU A 75 -6.83 -17.67 -1.75
C LEU A 75 -7.02 -16.37 -2.53
N LYS A 76 -7.62 -15.34 -1.90
CA LYS A 76 -8.04 -14.11 -2.57
C LYS A 76 -6.96 -13.04 -2.59
N ASN A 77 -6.43 -12.67 -1.42
CA ASN A 77 -5.50 -11.54 -1.28
C ASN A 77 -4.08 -11.92 -1.67
N LEU A 78 -3.67 -13.17 -1.44
CA LEU A 78 -2.32 -13.61 -1.77
C LEU A 78 -2.28 -14.34 -3.11
N THR A 79 -2.83 -15.56 -3.18
CA THR A 79 -2.75 -16.40 -4.39
C THR A 79 -3.45 -15.72 -5.58
N GLY A 80 -4.66 -15.21 -5.38
CA GLY A 80 -5.42 -14.52 -6.43
C GLY A 80 -4.69 -13.30 -6.98
N SER A 81 -4.19 -12.42 -6.11
CA SER A 81 -3.41 -11.25 -6.52
C SER A 81 -2.09 -11.62 -7.20
N ALA A 82 -1.40 -12.67 -6.74
CA ALA A 82 -0.20 -13.20 -7.38
C ALA A 82 -0.50 -13.71 -8.80
N MET A 83 -1.56 -14.49 -8.97
CA MET A 83 -2.00 -14.98 -10.29
C MET A 83 -2.42 -13.86 -11.23
N ALA A 84 -2.98 -12.76 -10.69
CA ALA A 84 -3.35 -11.58 -11.45
C ALA A 84 -2.16 -10.68 -11.83
N GLY A 85 -0.95 -10.94 -11.31
CA GLY A 85 0.20 -10.05 -11.49
C GLY A 85 0.01 -8.69 -10.81
N ALA A 86 -0.73 -8.65 -9.71
CA ALA A 86 -0.99 -7.41 -8.99
C ALA A 86 0.29 -6.84 -8.35
N LEU A 87 0.49 -5.53 -8.48
CA LEU A 87 1.61 -4.81 -7.88
C LEU A 87 1.15 -4.07 -6.62
N GLY A 88 1.60 -4.51 -5.45
CA GLY A 88 1.21 -3.93 -4.15
C GLY A 88 -0.28 -4.10 -3.79
N GLY A 89 -1.06 -4.83 -4.61
CA GLY A 89 -2.51 -5.03 -4.45
C GLY A 89 -2.87 -6.35 -3.78
N PHE A 90 -2.23 -6.67 -2.64
CA PHE A 90 -2.46 -7.92 -1.90
C PHE A 90 -3.51 -7.74 -0.79
N ASN A 91 -4.62 -7.11 -1.14
CA ASN A 91 -5.68 -6.71 -0.19
C ASN A 91 -7.07 -6.84 -0.82
N ALA A 92 -8.11 -6.58 -0.03
CA ALA A 92 -9.49 -6.65 -0.52
C ALA A 92 -9.95 -5.37 -1.22
N HIS A 93 -9.88 -4.24 -0.53
CA HIS A 93 -10.38 -2.95 -1.02
C HIS A 93 -9.78 -1.76 -0.26
N ALA A 94 -8.46 -1.78 0.02
CA ALA A 94 -7.77 -0.68 0.72
C ALA A 94 -8.02 0.68 0.05
N SER A 95 -8.04 0.68 -1.29
CA SER A 95 -8.36 1.82 -2.15
C SER A 95 -9.68 2.53 -1.79
N ASN A 96 -10.71 1.80 -1.37
CA ASN A 96 -11.99 2.40 -1.00
C ASN A 96 -11.87 3.25 0.27
N ILE A 97 -11.17 2.74 1.28
CA ILE A 97 -10.97 3.44 2.56
C ILE A 97 -10.07 4.65 2.35
N VAL A 98 -8.95 4.47 1.65
CA VAL A 98 -8.00 5.54 1.35
C VAL A 98 -8.68 6.67 0.57
N SER A 99 -9.43 6.35 -0.49
CA SER A 99 -10.15 7.36 -1.28
C SER A 99 -11.16 8.14 -0.45
N ALA A 100 -11.96 7.46 0.37
CA ALA A 100 -12.96 8.11 1.21
C ALA A 100 -12.31 9.10 2.21
N VAL A 101 -11.24 8.67 2.88
CA VAL A 101 -10.50 9.53 3.82
C VAL A 101 -9.83 10.68 3.08
N PHE A 102 -9.19 10.42 1.93
CA PHE A 102 -8.51 11.45 1.14
C PHE A 102 -9.47 12.55 0.72
N ILE A 103 -10.63 12.19 0.17
CA ILE A 103 -11.66 13.16 -0.24
C ILE A 103 -12.19 13.93 0.97
N ALA A 104 -12.49 13.24 2.07
CA ALA A 104 -13.03 13.87 3.28
C ALA A 104 -12.04 14.82 3.97
N THR A 105 -10.74 14.58 3.82
CA THR A 105 -9.68 15.35 4.49
C THR A 105 -8.89 16.26 3.54
N GLY A 106 -9.36 16.46 2.31
CA GLY A 106 -8.77 17.39 1.35
C GLY A 106 -7.39 16.98 0.80
N GLN A 107 -7.10 15.68 0.78
CA GLN A 107 -5.89 15.13 0.16
C GLN A 107 -6.04 15.04 -1.37
N ASP A 108 -4.96 14.67 -2.07
CA ASP A 108 -4.97 14.46 -3.52
C ASP A 108 -5.51 13.04 -3.87
N PRO A 109 -6.75 12.90 -4.39
CA PRO A 109 -7.35 11.59 -4.62
C PRO A 109 -6.64 10.78 -5.71
N ALA A 110 -5.88 11.44 -6.61
CA ALA A 110 -5.14 10.73 -7.65
C ALA A 110 -3.96 9.94 -7.08
N GLN A 111 -3.46 10.31 -5.89
CA GLN A 111 -2.41 9.57 -5.19
C GLN A 111 -2.90 8.28 -4.53
N ASN A 112 -4.20 7.96 -4.64
CA ASN A 112 -4.73 6.67 -4.22
C ASN A 112 -4.09 5.50 -4.97
N ILE A 113 -3.56 5.72 -6.18
CA ILE A 113 -2.85 4.71 -6.97
C ILE A 113 -1.70 4.10 -6.16
N GLU A 114 -0.84 4.93 -5.60
CA GLU A 114 0.28 4.49 -4.77
C GLU A 114 -0.07 4.33 -3.29
N SER A 115 -1.03 5.12 -2.76
CA SER A 115 -1.35 5.13 -1.33
C SER A 115 -2.23 3.96 -0.90
N SER A 116 -2.83 3.24 -1.85
CA SER A 116 -3.63 2.03 -1.61
C SER A 116 -2.84 0.72 -1.75
N HIS A 117 -1.54 0.81 -2.00
CA HIS A 117 -0.63 -0.32 -1.85
C HIS A 117 -0.77 -0.89 -0.43
N CYS A 118 -1.15 -2.15 -0.32
CA CYS A 118 -1.41 -2.82 0.96
C CYS A 118 -1.33 -4.33 0.79
N ILE A 119 -0.77 -4.99 1.80
CA ILE A 119 -0.80 -6.45 1.97
C ILE A 119 -1.57 -6.78 3.24
N THR A 120 -2.65 -7.56 3.10
CA THR A 120 -3.44 -8.03 4.25
C THR A 120 -3.02 -9.43 4.63
N MET A 121 -2.60 -9.61 5.88
CA MET A 121 -2.27 -10.90 6.46
C MET A 121 -3.31 -11.27 7.51
N MET A 122 -3.62 -12.57 7.59
CA MET A 122 -4.56 -13.13 8.54
C MET A 122 -4.03 -14.46 9.03
N GLU A 123 -3.98 -14.62 10.35
CA GLU A 123 -3.50 -15.84 11.00
C GLU A 123 -4.46 -16.27 12.11
N ALA A 124 -4.65 -17.58 12.25
CA ALA A 124 -5.40 -18.14 13.36
C ALA A 124 -4.48 -18.26 14.57
N VAL A 125 -4.83 -17.61 15.69
CA VAL A 125 -4.04 -17.59 16.92
C VAL A 125 -4.84 -18.15 18.09
N ASN A 126 -4.20 -18.36 19.25
CA ASN A 126 -4.83 -18.89 20.46
C ASN A 126 -5.58 -20.21 20.20
N ASP A 127 -4.84 -21.23 19.72
CA ASP A 127 -5.36 -22.54 19.32
C ASP A 127 -6.41 -22.48 18.19
N GLY A 128 -6.32 -21.45 17.35
CA GLY A 128 -7.17 -21.26 16.18
C GLY A 128 -8.52 -20.60 16.47
N LYS A 129 -8.73 -20.10 17.70
CA LYS A 129 -9.98 -19.46 18.12
C LYS A 129 -10.07 -18.01 17.67
N ASP A 130 -8.95 -17.30 17.74
CA ASP A 130 -8.93 -15.86 17.48
C ASP A 130 -8.24 -15.57 16.14
N LEU A 131 -8.62 -14.46 15.52
CA LEU A 131 -8.04 -13.99 14.28
C LEU A 131 -7.04 -12.88 14.58
N HIS A 132 -5.77 -13.11 14.27
CA HIS A 132 -4.81 -12.02 14.10
C HIS A 132 -4.92 -11.49 12.66
N ILE A 133 -4.95 -10.17 12.52
CA ILE A 133 -5.01 -9.48 11.24
C ILE A 133 -3.98 -8.35 11.23
N SER A 134 -3.26 -8.19 10.12
CA SER A 134 -2.39 -7.04 9.90
C SER A 134 -2.51 -6.50 8.48
N VAL A 135 -2.23 -5.20 8.32
CA VAL A 135 -2.18 -4.47 7.05
C VAL A 135 -1.00 -3.53 6.97
#